data_AF-A0A932TJT3-F1
#
_entry.id   AF-A0A932TJT3-F1
#
_cell.length_a   1.000
_cell.length_b   1.000
_cell.length_c   1.000
_cell.angle_alpha   90.00
_cell.angle_beta   90.00
_cell.angle_gamma   90.00
#
_symmetry.space_group_name_H-M   'P 1'
#
loop_
_entity.id
_entity.type
_entity.pdbx_description
1 polymer ?
#
loop_
_entity_poly.entity_id
_entity_poly.type
_entity_poly.pdbx_seq_one_letter_code
_entity_poly.pdbx_strand_id
1 'polypeptide(L)'
;MPAAVQGCDNSFQMTLNSTAPWEPAASPQGRFMQLRQRHPRFVYEQFSFGRAGGSLRVEFRFRLEPDIEFTPETTFEQVDWVRIEELPRAALENYFFRLGLIELLSYWKAACSAEIVIRAGALSAEQIAWWMDLLRQGMGEYFYVNQIDFHAPDLVRILSAGKPGLGRDLGFGTRNSGRAESRVPSRESRDLVLTSGGKDSVVTLETLRAARQPFDCLLLNPTAAALAIAKQAGCVKPIIIRRTIDKRLLELNAAGYLNGHTPFSALLAFLGVTVAALFGHRRVIVSNERSAEEATVEYLGAQINHQYSKTFEFETSFRQYSKEFLAPEIEYFSLLRPLYELQIARRFAKHPEYFPLFRSCNRGMATNTWCGRCPKCLFVWTALYP
;
A
#
# COMPACT_ATOMS: atom_id res chain seq x y z
N MET A 1 -66.65 1.09 26.27
CA MET A 1 -66.81 -0.36 26.03
C MET A 1 -66.84 -0.60 24.52
N PRO A 2 -66.17 -1.63 23.98
CA PRO A 2 -64.77 -1.98 24.25
C PRO A 2 -63.98 -2.45 22.99
N ALA A 3 -62.64 -2.57 23.19
CA ALA A 3 -61.69 -3.52 22.58
C ALA A 3 -61.32 -3.36 21.08
N ALA A 4 -60.10 -3.63 20.59
CA ALA A 4 -58.87 -4.30 21.09
C ALA A 4 -57.66 -3.70 20.32
N VAL A 5 -56.47 -3.40 20.87
CA VAL A 5 -55.33 -4.25 21.29
C VAL A 5 -54.93 -5.37 20.30
N GLN A 6 -53.65 -5.34 19.91
CA GLN A 6 -52.74 -6.36 19.31
C GLN A 6 -52.17 -5.87 17.97
N GLY A 7 -50.88 -5.89 17.70
CA GLY A 7 -49.72 -6.41 18.42
C GLY A 7 -48.59 -6.68 17.41
N CYS A 8 -47.36 -6.41 17.85
CA CYS A 8 -46.09 -7.04 17.47
C CYS A 8 -45.55 -6.92 16.02
N ASP A 9 -44.37 -6.30 15.96
CA ASP A 9 -43.13 -6.84 15.38
C ASP A 9 -43.24 -7.85 14.24
N ASN A 10 -42.67 -7.48 13.10
CA ASN A 10 -41.81 -8.40 12.37
C ASN A 10 -40.65 -7.62 11.76
N SER A 11 -39.60 -7.48 12.57
CA SER A 11 -38.24 -7.35 12.11
C SER A 11 -37.96 -8.49 11.12
N PHE A 12 -37.79 -8.15 9.85
CA PHE A 12 -37.28 -9.08 8.84
C PHE A 12 -35.79 -9.29 9.11
N GLN A 13 -35.45 -10.01 10.18
CA GLN A 13 -34.17 -10.68 10.31
C GLN A 13 -34.18 -11.85 9.34
N MET A 14 -33.74 -11.61 8.09
CA MET A 14 -33.25 -12.70 7.27
C MET A 14 -32.02 -13.28 7.95
N THR A 15 -32.22 -14.37 8.67
CA THR A 15 -31.16 -15.31 9.05
C THR A 15 -30.53 -15.83 7.76
N LEU A 16 -29.36 -15.30 7.41
CA LEU A 16 -28.50 -15.81 6.33
C LEU A 16 -27.86 -17.13 6.77
N ASN A 17 -28.68 -18.17 6.99
CA ASN A 17 -28.25 -19.56 6.92
C ASN A 17 -28.68 -20.12 5.57
N SER A 18 -28.13 -19.53 4.50
CA SER A 18 -28.25 -20.07 3.15
C SER A 18 -27.07 -20.99 2.91
N THR A 19 -27.30 -22.31 3.00
CA THR A 19 -26.41 -23.38 2.53
C THR A 19 -26.30 -23.44 1.00
N ALA A 20 -26.99 -22.55 0.26
CA ALA A 20 -26.83 -22.46 -1.18
C ALA A 20 -25.40 -21.99 -1.53
N PRO A 21 -24.73 -22.65 -2.49
CA PRO A 21 -23.43 -22.22 -2.97
C PRO A 21 -23.54 -20.77 -3.48
N TRP A 22 -22.59 -19.94 -3.07
CA TRP A 22 -22.53 -18.55 -3.55
C TRP A 22 -22.26 -18.56 -5.05
N GLU A 23 -23.12 -17.88 -5.81
CA GLU A 23 -22.94 -17.61 -7.23
C GLU A 23 -22.85 -16.09 -7.44
N PRO A 24 -21.81 -15.60 -8.14
CA PRO A 24 -21.65 -14.17 -8.38
C PRO A 24 -22.74 -13.68 -9.33
N ALA A 25 -23.40 -12.57 -8.97
CA ALA A 25 -24.28 -11.90 -9.90
C ALA A 25 -23.55 -11.52 -11.21
N ALA A 26 -24.29 -11.59 -12.32
CA ALA A 26 -23.76 -11.35 -13.65
C ALA A 26 -23.37 -9.88 -13.89
N SER A 27 -24.15 -8.93 -13.33
CA SER A 27 -23.85 -7.50 -13.44
C SER A 27 -22.88 -7.04 -12.35
N PRO A 28 -21.98 -6.08 -12.65
CA PRO A 28 -21.08 -5.48 -11.64
C PRO A 28 -21.84 -4.91 -10.44
N GLN A 29 -22.92 -4.15 -10.69
CA GLN A 29 -23.73 -3.57 -9.63
C GLN A 29 -24.43 -4.62 -8.77
N GLY A 30 -24.99 -5.67 -9.38
CA GLY A 30 -25.61 -6.77 -8.65
C GLY A 30 -24.61 -7.49 -7.76
N ARG A 31 -23.39 -7.69 -8.25
CA ARG A 31 -22.30 -8.34 -7.53
C ARG A 31 -21.83 -7.49 -6.35
N PHE A 32 -21.68 -6.19 -6.56
CA PHE A 32 -21.39 -5.23 -5.48
C PHE A 32 -22.43 -5.30 -4.37
N MET A 33 -23.72 -5.22 -4.71
CA MET A 33 -24.80 -5.27 -3.71
C MET A 33 -24.83 -6.61 -2.97
N GLN A 34 -24.71 -7.73 -3.68
CA GLN A 34 -24.70 -9.08 -3.11
C GLN A 34 -23.54 -9.27 -2.12
N LEU A 35 -22.32 -8.90 -2.52
CA LEU A 35 -21.13 -9.06 -1.67
C LEU A 35 -21.14 -8.13 -0.48
N ARG A 36 -21.61 -6.89 -0.64
CA ARG A 36 -21.78 -5.94 0.46
C ARG A 36 -22.84 -6.39 1.46
N GLN A 37 -23.93 -7.00 1.00
CA GLN A 37 -24.95 -7.58 1.88
C GLN A 37 -24.42 -8.82 2.62
N ARG A 38 -23.70 -9.70 1.91
CA ARG A 38 -23.09 -10.90 2.49
C ARG A 38 -22.01 -10.55 3.51
N HIS A 39 -21.23 -9.50 3.22
CA HIS A 39 -20.10 -9.08 4.02
C HIS A 39 -20.20 -7.60 4.41
N PRO A 40 -21.06 -7.26 5.39
CA PRO A 40 -21.34 -5.86 5.73
C PRO A 40 -20.16 -5.15 6.40
N ARG A 41 -19.26 -5.91 7.05
CA ARG A 41 -18.14 -5.36 7.82
C ARG A 41 -16.81 -6.00 7.43
N PHE A 42 -15.80 -5.16 7.28
CA PHE A 42 -14.40 -5.56 7.18
C PHE A 42 -13.66 -5.08 8.43
N VAL A 43 -12.98 -5.97 9.13
CA VAL A 43 -12.39 -5.70 10.44
C VAL A 43 -10.87 -5.82 10.35
N TYR A 44 -10.16 -4.78 10.77
CA TYR A 44 -8.74 -4.88 11.09
C TYR A 44 -8.61 -5.27 12.56
N GLU A 45 -8.43 -6.57 12.81
CA GLU A 45 -8.55 -7.15 14.14
C GLU A 45 -7.34 -6.87 15.01
N GLN A 46 -6.15 -7.18 14.50
CA GLN A 46 -4.89 -7.05 15.22
C GLN A 46 -3.71 -7.15 14.26
N PHE A 47 -2.53 -6.82 14.77
CA PHE A 47 -1.25 -7.14 14.14
C PHE A 47 -0.26 -7.68 15.17
N SER A 48 0.70 -8.46 14.71
CA SER A 48 1.80 -8.97 15.50
C SER A 48 3.11 -8.73 14.78
N PHE A 49 4.20 -8.63 15.54
CA PHE A 49 5.53 -8.48 14.97
C PHE A 49 6.56 -9.21 15.83
N GLY A 50 7.55 -9.82 15.17
CA GLY A 50 8.44 -10.79 15.79
C GLY A 50 9.69 -11.07 14.98
N ARG A 51 10.67 -11.72 15.62
CA ARG A 51 11.83 -12.27 14.91
C ARG A 51 11.40 -13.45 14.04
N ALA A 52 11.92 -13.51 12.82
CA ALA A 52 11.83 -14.65 11.92
C ALA A 52 13.23 -14.89 11.32
N GLY A 53 14.06 -15.65 12.06
CA GLY A 53 15.49 -15.76 11.76
C GLY A 53 16.20 -14.40 11.85
N GLY A 54 16.94 -14.03 10.80
CA GLY A 54 17.59 -12.71 10.68
C GLY A 54 16.68 -11.58 10.21
N SER A 55 15.37 -11.80 10.16
CA SER A 55 14.39 -10.85 9.62
C SER A 55 13.36 -10.46 10.68
N LEU A 56 12.78 -9.27 10.55
CA LEU A 56 11.61 -8.86 11.32
C LEU A 56 10.36 -9.17 10.49
N ARG A 57 9.42 -9.94 11.05
CA ARG A 57 8.14 -10.29 10.42
C ARG A 57 7.01 -9.54 11.10
N VAL A 58 6.11 -9.01 10.31
CA VAL A 58 4.86 -8.35 10.74
C VAL A 58 3.70 -9.09 10.08
N GLU A 59 2.79 -9.62 10.87
CA GLU A 59 1.56 -10.29 10.43
C GLU A 59 0.37 -9.38 10.76
N PHE A 60 -0.54 -9.21 9.79
CA PHE A 60 -1.81 -8.51 9.99
C PHE A 60 -2.93 -9.52 10.01
N ARG A 61 -3.96 -9.29 10.84
CA ARG A 61 -5.19 -10.10 10.81
C ARG A 61 -6.36 -9.25 10.41
N PHE A 62 -7.00 -9.65 9.33
CA PHE A 62 -8.21 -9.05 8.84
C PHE A 62 -9.34 -10.07 8.85
N ARG A 63 -10.56 -9.61 9.11
CA ARG A 63 -11.78 -10.41 9.00
C ARG A 63 -12.78 -9.71 8.09
N LEU A 64 -13.15 -10.36 7.01
CA LEU A 64 -14.31 -10.02 6.21
C LEU A 64 -15.48 -10.81 6.80
N GLU A 65 -16.27 -10.15 7.64
CA GLU A 65 -17.35 -10.81 8.37
C GLU A 65 -18.41 -11.35 7.41
N PRO A 66 -19.08 -12.47 7.75
CA PRO A 66 -18.99 -13.18 9.02
C PRO A 66 -17.85 -14.20 9.14
N ASP A 67 -17.27 -14.66 8.04
CA ASP A 67 -16.65 -15.99 7.98
C ASP A 67 -15.27 -16.05 7.29
N ILE A 68 -14.76 -14.95 6.75
CA ILE A 68 -13.51 -14.96 5.99
C ILE A 68 -12.42 -14.23 6.76
N GLU A 69 -11.30 -14.92 7.00
CA GLU A 69 -10.10 -14.36 7.63
C GLU A 69 -8.96 -14.26 6.63
N PHE A 70 -8.11 -13.24 6.81
CA PHE A 70 -6.88 -13.05 6.05
C PHE A 70 -5.72 -12.77 7.00
N THR A 71 -4.56 -13.35 6.71
CA THR A 71 -3.32 -13.19 7.46
C THR A 71 -2.12 -12.84 6.55
N PRO A 72 -2.14 -11.68 5.85
CA PRO A 72 -0.97 -11.22 5.11
C PRO A 72 0.21 -10.88 6.01
N GLU A 73 1.39 -10.91 5.40
CA GLU A 73 2.64 -10.68 6.10
C GLU A 73 3.57 -9.77 5.33
N THR A 74 4.32 -8.97 6.09
CA THR A 74 5.46 -8.19 5.60
C THR A 74 6.71 -8.57 6.39
N THR A 75 7.77 -8.95 5.69
CA THR A 75 9.06 -9.33 6.25
C THR A 75 10.13 -8.33 5.83
N PHE A 76 10.84 -7.79 6.81
CA PHE A 76 11.97 -6.89 6.66
C PHE A 76 13.24 -7.73 6.79
N GLU A 77 13.96 -7.96 5.69
CA GLU A 77 15.16 -8.78 5.67
C GLU A 77 16.36 -8.02 6.27
N GLN A 78 17.27 -8.74 6.94
CA GLN A 78 18.58 -8.23 7.39
C GLN A 78 18.47 -6.97 8.27
N VAL A 79 17.53 -6.97 9.22
CA VAL A 79 17.40 -5.87 10.19
C VAL A 79 18.54 -5.85 11.18
N ASP A 80 18.94 -4.64 11.61
CA ASP A 80 19.83 -4.47 12.75
C ASP A 80 19.02 -4.54 14.05
N TRP A 81 19.09 -5.68 14.75
CA TRP A 81 18.32 -5.90 15.97
C TRP A 81 18.67 -4.93 17.11
N VAL A 82 19.92 -4.46 17.18
CA VAL A 82 20.31 -3.46 18.20
C VAL A 82 19.48 -2.20 17.99
N ARG A 83 19.36 -1.77 16.73
CA ARG A 83 18.55 -0.61 16.36
C ARG A 83 17.07 -0.83 16.64
N ILE A 84 16.51 -1.97 16.25
CA ILE A 84 15.09 -2.28 16.44
C ILE A 84 14.72 -2.28 17.93
N GLU A 85 15.58 -2.83 18.79
CA GLU A 85 15.36 -2.89 20.24
C GLU A 85 15.53 -1.54 20.95
N GLU A 86 16.29 -0.61 20.36
CA GLU A 86 16.42 0.78 20.82
C GLU A 86 15.22 1.65 20.44
N LEU A 87 14.44 1.27 19.42
CA LEU A 87 13.26 2.04 19.03
C LEU A 87 12.16 1.92 20.10
N PRO A 88 11.48 3.04 20.45
CA PRO A 88 10.34 2.99 21.35
C PRO A 88 9.26 2.04 20.83
N ARG A 89 8.75 1.17 21.70
CA ARG A 89 7.66 0.23 21.33
C ARG A 89 6.48 0.93 20.68
N ALA A 90 6.06 2.06 21.25
CA ALA A 90 4.97 2.86 20.72
C ALA A 90 5.23 3.31 19.28
N ALA A 91 6.47 3.60 18.90
CA ALA A 91 6.83 3.96 17.53
C ALA A 91 6.73 2.75 16.57
N LEU A 92 7.25 1.58 16.99
CA LEU A 92 7.11 0.34 16.21
C LEU A 92 5.64 -0.01 15.97
N GLU A 93 4.82 0.02 17.03
CA GLU A 93 3.38 -0.19 16.94
C GLU A 93 2.70 0.85 16.06
N ASN A 94 3.14 2.11 16.13
CA ASN A 94 2.67 3.18 15.25
C ASN A 94 2.91 2.81 13.78
N TYR A 95 4.15 2.47 13.41
CA TYR A 95 4.51 2.12 12.04
C TYR A 95 3.73 0.90 11.52
N PHE A 96 3.73 -0.20 12.27
CA PHE A 96 3.08 -1.43 11.84
C PHE A 96 1.56 -1.31 11.80
N PHE A 97 0.95 -0.56 12.71
CA PHE A 97 -0.48 -0.28 12.63
C PHE A 97 -0.84 0.45 11.32
N ARG A 98 -0.10 1.51 10.94
CA ARG A 98 -0.36 2.24 9.68
C ARG A 98 -0.05 1.40 8.44
N LEU A 99 0.93 0.49 8.50
CA LEU A 99 1.14 -0.49 7.43
C LEU A 99 -0.07 -1.41 7.25
N GLY A 100 -0.65 -1.91 8.35
CA GLY A 100 -1.88 -2.69 8.28
C GLY A 100 -3.07 -1.87 7.77
N LEU A 101 -3.14 -0.57 8.06
CA LEU A 101 -4.19 0.32 7.53
C LEU A 101 -4.13 0.52 6.02
N ILE A 102 -2.95 0.63 5.42
CA ILE A 102 -2.86 0.69 3.96
C ILE A 102 -3.00 -0.70 3.32
N GLU A 103 -2.52 -1.73 4.00
CA GLU A 103 -2.63 -3.13 3.55
C GLU A 103 -4.10 -3.56 3.45
N LEU A 104 -4.94 -3.18 4.41
CA LEU A 104 -6.35 -3.60 4.47
C LEU A 104 -7.14 -3.24 3.22
N LEU A 105 -6.80 -2.15 2.52
CA LEU A 105 -7.50 -1.76 1.29
C LEU A 105 -7.39 -2.83 0.20
N SER A 106 -6.29 -3.60 0.19
CA SER A 106 -6.11 -4.75 -0.73
C SER A 106 -7.11 -5.87 -0.50
N TYR A 107 -7.70 -5.94 0.71
CA TYR A 107 -8.59 -7.01 1.16
C TYR A 107 -10.03 -6.55 1.27
N TRP A 108 -10.28 -5.33 1.78
CA TRP A 108 -11.60 -4.71 1.83
C TRP A 108 -12.25 -4.66 0.45
N LYS A 109 -11.46 -4.43 -0.60
CA LYS A 109 -11.92 -4.40 -1.99
C LYS A 109 -12.62 -5.68 -2.45
N ALA A 110 -12.43 -6.82 -1.78
CA ALA A 110 -13.06 -8.08 -2.17
C ALA A 110 -14.59 -7.99 -2.08
N ALA A 111 -15.12 -7.17 -1.16
CA ALA A 111 -16.55 -7.05 -0.94
C ALA A 111 -17.08 -5.61 -0.86
N CYS A 112 -16.20 -4.60 -0.80
CA CYS A 112 -16.61 -3.21 -0.62
C CYS A 112 -17.54 -3.03 0.59
N SER A 113 -17.20 -3.65 1.73
CA SER A 113 -18.02 -3.64 2.95
C SER A 113 -18.40 -2.22 3.38
N ALA A 114 -19.62 -2.07 3.90
CA ALA A 114 -20.17 -0.80 4.34
C ALA A 114 -19.40 -0.20 5.52
N GLU A 115 -18.84 -1.05 6.37
CA GLU A 115 -18.05 -0.62 7.50
C GLU A 115 -16.65 -1.20 7.46
N ILE A 116 -15.68 -0.36 7.76
CA ILE A 116 -14.31 -0.76 8.09
C ILE A 116 -14.14 -0.55 9.60
N VAL A 117 -14.02 -1.63 10.36
CA VAL A 117 -13.89 -1.59 11.83
C VAL A 117 -12.43 -1.77 12.21
N ILE A 118 -11.82 -0.76 12.82
CA ILE A 118 -10.43 -0.78 13.25
C ILE A 118 -10.36 -1.16 14.72
N ARG A 119 -10.02 -2.42 15.01
CA ARG A 119 -9.78 -2.94 16.38
C ARG A 119 -8.30 -3.00 16.74
N ALA A 120 -7.43 -3.11 15.73
CA ALA A 120 -5.98 -3.24 15.90
C ALA A 120 -5.27 -2.00 16.46
N GLY A 121 -5.98 -0.88 16.58
CA GLY A 121 -5.49 0.39 17.07
C GLY A 121 -6.61 1.43 17.14
N ALA A 122 -6.26 2.69 17.31
CA ALA A 122 -7.22 3.78 17.33
C ALA A 122 -6.84 4.87 16.31
N LEU A 123 -7.86 5.53 15.76
CA LEU A 123 -7.73 6.68 14.88
C LEU A 123 -8.54 7.86 15.45
N SER A 124 -7.96 9.06 15.40
CA SER A 124 -8.69 10.30 15.64
C SER A 124 -9.67 10.59 14.49
N ALA A 125 -10.60 11.52 14.69
CA ALA A 125 -11.52 11.96 13.64
C ALA A 125 -10.78 12.52 12.41
N GLU A 126 -9.69 13.26 12.63
CA GLU A 126 -8.84 13.80 11.56
C GLU A 126 -8.14 12.68 10.78
N GLN A 127 -7.59 11.69 11.47
CA GLN A 127 -6.97 10.54 10.79
C GLN A 127 -8.01 9.76 9.99
N ILE A 128 -9.21 9.55 10.53
CA ILE A 128 -10.31 8.92 9.80
C ILE A 128 -10.64 9.70 8.52
N ALA A 129 -10.74 11.03 8.60
CA ALA A 129 -11.01 11.87 7.44
C ALA A 129 -9.91 11.71 6.37
N TRP A 130 -8.64 11.69 6.77
CA TRP A 130 -7.52 11.47 5.86
C TRP A 130 -7.56 10.10 5.18
N TRP A 131 -7.81 9.03 5.95
CA TRP A 131 -7.92 7.67 5.39
C TRP A 131 -9.13 7.50 4.48
N MET A 132 -10.24 8.18 4.78
CA MET A 132 -11.42 8.23 3.91
C MET A 132 -11.13 8.92 2.59
N ASP A 133 -10.40 10.03 2.62
CA ASP A 133 -9.97 10.72 1.40
C ASP A 133 -9.06 9.83 0.55
N LEU A 134 -8.02 9.23 1.15
CA LEU A 134 -7.15 8.28 0.46
C LEU A 134 -7.93 7.10 -0.14
N LEU A 135 -8.92 6.55 0.57
CA LEU A 135 -9.75 5.47 0.05
C LEU A 135 -10.55 5.95 -1.17
N ARG A 136 -11.24 7.09 -1.07
CA ARG A 136 -12.07 7.60 -2.17
C ARG A 136 -11.25 7.90 -3.42
N GLN A 137 -10.14 8.62 -3.26
CA GLN A 137 -9.30 9.03 -4.38
C GLN A 137 -8.45 7.85 -4.91
N GLY A 138 -7.86 7.07 -4.00
CA GLY A 138 -6.95 5.97 -4.33
C GLY A 138 -7.63 4.72 -4.89
N MET A 139 -8.93 4.54 -4.66
CA MET A 139 -9.73 3.42 -5.17
C MET A 139 -10.57 3.80 -6.40
N GLY A 140 -10.35 4.96 -7.03
CA GLY A 140 -11.16 5.46 -8.14
C GLY A 140 -11.31 4.48 -9.32
N GLU A 141 -10.21 3.87 -9.79
CA GLU A 141 -10.28 2.85 -10.85
C GLU A 141 -11.09 1.61 -10.39
N TYR A 142 -10.94 1.21 -9.13
CA TYR A 142 -11.72 0.10 -8.57
C TYR A 142 -13.22 0.40 -8.59
N PHE A 143 -13.64 1.63 -8.26
CA PHE A 143 -15.05 2.02 -8.35
C PHE A 143 -15.53 2.05 -9.81
N TYR A 144 -14.73 2.59 -10.73
CA TYR A 144 -15.05 2.62 -12.16
C TYR A 144 -15.26 1.21 -12.75
N VAL A 145 -14.30 0.30 -12.53
CA VAL A 145 -14.34 -1.06 -13.11
C VAL A 145 -15.52 -1.87 -12.55
N ASN A 146 -15.89 -1.63 -11.29
CA ASN A 146 -17.02 -2.32 -10.64
C ASN A 146 -18.35 -1.56 -10.77
N GLN A 147 -18.37 -0.42 -11.46
CA GLN A 147 -19.54 0.44 -11.64
C GLN A 147 -20.19 0.91 -10.32
N ILE A 148 -19.37 1.17 -9.30
CA ILE A 148 -19.81 1.58 -7.96
C ILE A 148 -19.92 3.11 -7.90
N ASP A 149 -21.07 3.61 -7.46
CA ASP A 149 -21.23 5.03 -7.13
C ASP A 149 -20.45 5.39 -5.86
N PHE A 150 -19.33 6.09 -6.04
CA PHE A 150 -18.44 6.49 -4.95
C PHE A 150 -18.86 7.80 -4.27
N HIS A 151 -19.87 8.50 -4.81
CA HIS A 151 -20.46 9.69 -4.17
C HIS A 151 -21.47 9.33 -3.08
N ALA A 152 -21.91 8.08 -3.03
CA ALA A 152 -22.84 7.60 -2.00
C ALA A 152 -22.31 7.93 -0.59
N PRO A 153 -23.02 8.73 0.21
CA PRO A 153 -22.53 9.19 1.51
C PRO A 153 -22.34 8.03 2.51
N ASP A 154 -23.07 6.94 2.30
CA ASP A 154 -23.01 5.70 3.07
C ASP A 154 -22.14 4.62 2.41
N LEU A 155 -21.36 4.94 1.36
CA LEU A 155 -20.50 3.99 0.66
C LEU A 155 -19.59 3.23 1.65
N VAL A 156 -18.92 3.94 2.54
CA VAL A 156 -18.08 3.30 3.56
C VAL A 156 -17.95 4.20 4.77
N ARG A 157 -18.02 3.59 5.96
CA ARG A 157 -17.77 4.23 7.24
C ARG A 157 -16.60 3.56 7.94
N ILE A 158 -15.59 4.33 8.33
CA ILE A 158 -14.49 3.83 9.17
C ILE A 158 -14.87 4.03 10.65
N LEU A 159 -14.82 2.94 11.41
CA LEU A 159 -15.14 2.90 12.84
C LEU A 159 -13.88 2.57 13.63
N SER A 160 -13.35 3.53 14.38
CA SER A 160 -12.25 3.29 15.32
C SER A 160 -12.80 2.66 16.61
N ALA A 161 -12.59 1.35 16.78
CA ALA A 161 -13.11 0.56 17.90
C ALA A 161 -12.02 -0.01 18.82
N GLY A 162 -10.74 0.15 18.45
CA GLY A 162 -9.59 -0.28 19.24
C GLY A 162 -9.07 0.80 20.18
N LYS A 163 -7.93 0.48 20.81
CA LYS A 163 -7.14 1.40 21.64
C LYS A 163 -5.72 1.47 21.08
N PRO A 164 -4.95 2.55 21.32
CA PRO A 164 -3.53 2.58 20.97
C PRO A 164 -2.76 1.44 21.64
N GLY A 165 -1.68 0.97 21.01
CA GLY A 165 -0.73 0.02 21.60
C GLY A 165 -1.21 -1.44 21.68
N LEU A 166 -2.08 -1.87 20.76
CA LEU A 166 -2.61 -3.24 20.71
C LEU A 166 -1.74 -4.21 19.88
N GLY A 167 -0.54 -3.80 19.47
CA GLY A 167 0.39 -4.66 18.75
C GLY A 167 0.92 -5.79 19.63
N ARG A 168 0.86 -7.03 19.13
CA ARG A 168 1.42 -8.19 19.83
C ARG A 168 2.91 -8.36 19.49
N ASP A 169 3.78 -8.01 20.42
CA ASP A 169 5.22 -8.32 20.36
C ASP A 169 5.42 -9.83 20.61
N LEU A 170 6.04 -10.52 19.66
CA LEU A 170 6.31 -11.96 19.69
C LEU A 170 7.74 -12.31 20.17
N GLY A 171 8.36 -11.44 20.97
CA GLY A 171 9.41 -11.86 21.90
C GLY A 171 10.83 -11.38 21.60
N PHE A 172 11.02 -10.09 21.33
CA PHE A 172 12.38 -9.50 21.36
C PHE A 172 12.56 -8.34 22.35
N GLY A 173 11.56 -8.02 23.17
CA GLY A 173 11.74 -7.21 24.37
C GLY A 173 12.19 -5.79 24.08
N THR A 174 11.28 -4.96 23.58
CA THR A 174 11.55 -3.52 23.41
C THR A 174 11.85 -2.86 24.76
N ARG A 175 12.93 -2.07 24.86
CA ARG A 175 13.20 -1.29 26.07
C ARG A 175 12.17 -0.16 26.20
N ASN A 176 11.44 -0.12 27.31
CA ASN A 176 10.73 1.09 27.76
C ASN A 176 11.76 2.09 28.31
N SER A 177 12.68 2.57 27.49
CA SER A 177 13.63 3.61 27.90
C SER A 177 13.17 4.95 27.35
N GLY A 178 12.87 5.90 28.25
CA GLY A 178 12.84 7.32 27.91
C GLY A 178 14.16 7.73 27.26
N ARG A 179 14.08 8.68 26.31
CA ARG A 179 15.18 9.30 25.52
C ARG A 179 16.59 8.86 25.94
N ALA A 180 17.01 7.68 25.50
CA ALA A 180 18.42 7.31 25.47
C ALA A 180 18.89 7.56 24.03
N GLU A 181 20.00 8.26 23.88
CA GLU A 181 20.64 8.46 22.58
C GLU A 181 20.93 7.09 21.95
N SER A 182 20.45 6.87 20.72
CA SER A 182 20.66 5.62 20.00
C SER A 182 22.17 5.39 19.84
N ARG A 183 22.65 4.20 20.22
CA ARG A 183 24.07 3.83 20.10
C ARG A 183 24.41 3.35 18.69
N VAL A 184 23.41 3.24 17.82
CA VAL A 184 23.57 2.80 16.43
C VAL A 184 23.86 4.01 15.53
N PRO A 185 24.91 3.97 14.69
CA PRO A 185 25.20 5.03 13.74
C PRO A 185 23.99 5.34 12.87
N SER A 186 23.58 6.61 12.83
CA SER A 186 22.47 7.04 12.00
C SER A 186 22.89 7.03 10.52
N ARG A 187 21.98 6.61 9.62
CA ARG A 187 22.19 6.68 8.16
C ARG A 187 21.62 7.97 7.57
N GLU A 188 21.58 9.04 8.37
CA GLU A 188 20.89 10.30 8.04
C GLU A 188 21.44 10.97 6.79
N SER A 189 22.73 10.79 6.52
CA SER A 189 23.39 11.30 5.32
C SER A 189 23.03 10.54 4.05
N ARG A 190 22.54 9.29 4.17
CA ARG A 190 22.19 8.41 3.05
C ARG A 190 20.69 8.43 2.79
N ASP A 191 20.29 8.73 1.56
CA ASP A 191 18.89 8.66 1.16
C ASP A 191 18.42 7.21 1.00
N LEU A 192 17.17 6.92 1.36
CA LEU A 192 16.53 5.66 1.07
C LEU A 192 15.74 5.78 -0.24
N VAL A 193 16.18 5.11 -1.29
CA VAL A 193 15.57 5.25 -2.63
C VAL A 193 14.71 4.03 -2.93
N LEU A 194 13.39 4.24 -3.08
CA LEU A 194 12.47 3.21 -3.56
C LEU A 194 12.80 2.86 -5.00
N THR A 195 13.29 1.64 -5.18
CA THR A 195 13.88 1.17 -6.43
C THR A 195 13.00 0.08 -7.05
N SER A 196 12.82 0.15 -8.37
CA SER A 196 12.05 -0.80 -9.15
C SER A 196 12.81 -1.21 -10.42
N GLY A 197 12.24 -2.15 -11.19
CA GLY A 197 12.78 -2.59 -12.48
C GLY A 197 12.62 -1.59 -13.64
N GLY A 198 12.06 -0.40 -13.38
CA GLY A 198 11.68 0.57 -14.40
C GLY A 198 12.73 1.66 -14.68
N LYS A 199 12.51 2.39 -15.78
CA LYS A 199 13.36 3.50 -16.24
C LYS A 199 13.46 4.66 -15.24
N ASP A 200 12.36 4.95 -14.53
CA ASP A 200 12.26 6.11 -13.63
C ASP A 200 13.20 5.94 -12.44
N SER A 201 13.25 4.74 -11.88
CA SER A 201 14.21 4.40 -10.83
C SER A 201 15.66 4.60 -11.29
N VAL A 202 16.00 4.23 -12.53
CA VAL A 202 17.35 4.46 -13.07
C VAL A 202 17.68 5.95 -13.13
N VAL A 203 16.77 6.78 -13.64
CA VAL A 203 17.00 8.24 -13.71
C VAL A 203 17.19 8.84 -12.32
N THR A 204 16.42 8.41 -11.33
CA THR A 204 16.61 8.83 -9.92
C THR A 204 17.98 8.43 -9.40
N LEU A 205 18.37 7.16 -9.54
CA LEU A 205 19.64 6.63 -9.04
C LEU A 205 20.84 7.33 -9.68
N GLU A 206 20.83 7.48 -11.01
CA GLU A 206 21.93 8.12 -11.73
C GLU A 206 21.99 9.64 -11.48
N THR A 207 20.84 10.29 -11.23
CA THR A 207 20.82 11.69 -10.78
C THR A 207 21.51 11.85 -9.43
N LEU A 208 21.23 10.96 -8.47
CA LEU A 208 21.88 11.00 -7.15
C LEU A 208 23.39 10.67 -7.24
N ARG A 209 23.78 9.69 -8.08
CA ARG A 209 25.20 9.37 -8.32
C ARG A 209 25.96 10.55 -8.92
N ALA A 210 25.38 11.22 -9.92
CA ALA A 210 25.98 12.40 -10.53
C ALA A 210 26.16 13.52 -9.51
N ALA A 211 25.20 13.69 -8.58
CA ALA A 211 25.28 14.63 -7.47
C ALA A 211 26.21 14.17 -6.32
N ARG A 212 26.80 12.97 -6.40
CA ARG A 212 27.58 12.33 -5.32
C ARG A 212 26.81 12.21 -4.00
N GLN A 213 25.48 12.17 -4.08
CA GLN A 213 24.62 11.98 -2.92
C GLN A 213 24.58 10.48 -2.59
N PRO A 214 25.01 10.04 -1.39
CA PRO A 214 24.98 8.64 -1.03
C PRO A 214 23.54 8.16 -0.80
N PHE A 215 23.24 6.94 -1.24
CA PHE A 215 21.91 6.34 -1.08
C PHE A 215 21.99 4.83 -0.86
N ASP A 216 20.93 4.27 -0.28
CA ASP A 216 20.65 2.84 -0.22
C ASP A 216 19.35 2.55 -0.98
N CYS A 217 19.29 1.40 -1.66
CA CYS A 217 18.12 1.00 -2.44
C CYS A 217 17.14 0.18 -1.58
N LEU A 218 15.87 0.56 -1.60
CA LEU A 218 14.75 -0.20 -1.04
C LEU A 218 14.00 -0.96 -2.14
N LEU A 219 13.86 -2.27 -1.99
CA LEU A 219 13.18 -3.16 -2.93
C LEU A 219 12.04 -3.91 -2.24
N LEU A 220 10.80 -3.72 -2.71
CA LEU A 220 9.65 -4.54 -2.30
C LEU A 220 9.45 -5.68 -3.30
N ASN A 221 9.45 -6.93 -2.83
CA ASN A 221 9.27 -8.13 -3.65
C ASN A 221 10.11 -8.09 -4.95
N PRO A 222 11.44 -7.93 -4.84
CA PRO A 222 12.28 -7.61 -5.98
C PRO A 222 12.15 -8.60 -7.14
N THR A 223 11.99 -8.06 -8.34
CA THR A 223 12.17 -8.80 -9.60
C THR A 223 13.65 -8.92 -9.96
N ALA A 224 13.98 -9.81 -10.91
CA ALA A 224 15.33 -9.92 -11.44
C ALA A 224 15.84 -8.58 -12.01
N ALA A 225 15.00 -7.83 -12.74
CA ALA A 225 15.33 -6.51 -13.25
C ALA A 225 15.62 -5.49 -12.13
N ALA A 226 14.80 -5.45 -11.07
CA ALA A 226 15.00 -4.52 -9.96
C ALA A 226 16.33 -4.78 -9.23
N LEU A 227 16.68 -6.06 -9.01
CA LEU A 227 17.98 -6.45 -8.43
C LEU A 227 19.15 -6.09 -9.33
N ALA A 228 19.03 -6.32 -10.64
CA ALA A 228 20.07 -6.00 -11.60
C ALA A 228 20.32 -4.48 -11.68
N ILE A 229 19.25 -3.68 -11.71
CA ILE A 229 19.33 -2.21 -11.68
C ILE A 229 20.00 -1.72 -10.39
N ALA A 230 19.55 -2.21 -9.23
CA ALA A 230 20.13 -1.82 -7.94
C ALA A 230 21.63 -2.15 -7.89
N LYS A 231 22.03 -3.35 -8.33
CA LYS A 231 23.44 -3.76 -8.42
C LYS A 231 24.24 -2.86 -9.36
N GLN A 232 23.72 -2.57 -10.56
CA GLN A 232 24.36 -1.69 -11.55
C GLN A 232 24.54 -0.26 -11.01
N ALA A 233 23.60 0.23 -10.21
CA ALA A 233 23.65 1.52 -9.55
C ALA A 233 24.58 1.57 -8.33
N GLY A 234 25.21 0.45 -7.94
CA GLY A 234 26.12 0.35 -6.79
C GLY A 234 25.47 -0.06 -5.47
N CYS A 235 24.17 -0.36 -5.45
CA CYS A 235 23.49 -0.92 -4.28
C CYS A 235 23.75 -2.44 -4.17
N VAL A 236 24.91 -2.83 -3.68
CA VAL A 236 25.32 -4.25 -3.56
C VAL A 236 24.50 -5.01 -2.50
N LYS A 237 24.08 -4.32 -1.44
CA LYS A 237 23.24 -4.87 -0.35
C LYS A 237 21.97 -4.03 -0.22
N PRO A 238 21.01 -4.16 -1.15
CA PRO A 238 19.75 -3.43 -1.06
C PRO A 238 18.95 -3.89 0.17
N ILE A 239 18.14 -3.00 0.72
CA ILE A 239 17.16 -3.34 1.75
C ILE A 239 15.99 -4.03 1.04
N ILE A 240 15.73 -5.29 1.40
CA ILE A 240 14.70 -6.11 0.77
C ILE A 240 13.53 -6.30 1.74
N ILE A 241 12.34 -5.97 1.26
CA ILE A 241 11.08 -6.24 1.94
C ILE A 241 10.32 -7.29 1.14
N ARG A 242 9.78 -8.29 1.84
CA ARG A 242 8.88 -9.29 1.27
C ARG A 242 7.47 -9.07 1.78
N ARG A 243 6.53 -8.91 0.88
CA ARG A 243 5.10 -8.82 1.18
C ARG A 243 4.38 -9.99 0.52
N THR A 244 3.59 -10.73 1.30
CA THR A 244 2.76 -11.82 0.79
C THR A 244 1.32 -11.35 0.65
N ILE A 245 0.67 -11.79 -0.44
CA ILE A 245 -0.79 -11.72 -0.55
C ILE A 245 -1.32 -13.06 -0.03
N ASP A 246 -2.33 -12.97 0.82
CA ASP A 246 -3.04 -14.15 1.34
C ASP A 246 -3.70 -14.89 0.17
N LYS A 247 -3.50 -16.21 0.10
CA LYS A 247 -4.06 -17.07 -0.95
C LYS A 247 -5.58 -17.00 -1.00
N ARG A 248 -6.23 -16.79 0.16
CA ARG A 248 -7.68 -16.67 0.25
C ARG A 248 -8.22 -15.52 -0.60
N LEU A 249 -7.51 -14.40 -0.68
CA LEU A 249 -7.91 -13.29 -1.55
C LEU A 249 -7.87 -13.69 -3.03
N LEU A 250 -6.87 -14.49 -3.43
CA LEU A 250 -6.76 -14.98 -4.82
C LEU A 250 -7.88 -15.97 -5.15
N GLU A 251 -8.26 -16.83 -4.21
CA GLU A 251 -9.40 -17.74 -4.33
C GLU A 251 -10.72 -16.98 -4.49
N LEU A 252 -10.95 -15.92 -3.68
CA LEU A 252 -12.14 -15.09 -3.79
C LEU A 252 -12.21 -14.37 -5.14
N ASN A 253 -11.09 -13.83 -5.61
CA ASN A 253 -11.02 -13.23 -6.94
C ASN A 253 -11.36 -14.25 -8.04
N ALA A 254 -10.84 -15.48 -7.95
CA ALA A 254 -11.16 -16.55 -8.89
C ALA A 254 -12.62 -17.00 -8.81
N ALA A 255 -13.23 -16.91 -7.62
CA ALA A 255 -14.65 -17.17 -7.42
C ALA A 255 -15.53 -16.05 -8.03
N GLY A 256 -14.99 -14.85 -8.24
CA GLY A 256 -15.71 -13.71 -8.83
C GLY A 256 -16.08 -12.63 -7.83
N TYR A 257 -15.38 -12.54 -6.69
CA TYR A 257 -15.45 -11.38 -5.79
C TYR A 257 -14.97 -10.11 -6.52
N LEU A 258 -15.26 -8.94 -5.95
CA LEU A 258 -14.83 -7.66 -6.51
C LEU A 258 -13.30 -7.59 -6.54
N ASN A 259 -12.77 -7.02 -7.61
CA ASN A 259 -11.34 -6.80 -7.77
C ASN A 259 -11.11 -5.51 -8.56
N GLY A 260 -9.89 -4.99 -8.46
CA GLY A 260 -9.49 -3.75 -9.11
C GLY A 260 -8.23 -3.18 -8.48
N HIS A 261 -7.82 -2.02 -8.99
CA HIS A 261 -6.67 -1.29 -8.48
C HIS A 261 -6.82 -0.91 -7.01
N THR A 262 -5.69 -0.86 -6.31
CA THR A 262 -5.57 -0.28 -4.97
C THR A 262 -4.40 0.68 -4.96
N PRO A 263 -4.36 1.68 -4.06
CA PRO A 263 -3.34 2.72 -4.06
C PRO A 263 -1.96 2.18 -3.63
N PHE A 264 -1.32 1.43 -4.52
CA PHE A 264 -0.08 0.71 -4.24
C PHE A 264 1.09 1.65 -3.98
N SER A 265 1.14 2.82 -4.63
CA SER A 265 2.16 3.82 -4.32
C SER A 265 1.98 4.43 -2.93
N ALA A 266 0.76 4.48 -2.39
CA ALA A 266 0.54 4.87 -1.00
C ALA A 266 1.07 3.80 -0.04
N LEU A 267 0.88 2.50 -0.36
CA LEU A 267 1.51 1.41 0.37
C LEU A 267 3.04 1.55 0.40
N LEU A 268 3.65 1.86 -0.74
CA LEU A 268 5.08 2.12 -0.82
C LEU A 268 5.52 3.33 0.00
N ALA A 269 4.69 4.37 0.11
CA ALA A 269 4.98 5.55 0.92
C ALA A 269 5.03 5.20 2.42
N PHE A 270 3.99 4.53 2.94
CA PHE A 270 3.96 4.04 4.33
C PHE A 270 5.10 3.04 4.61
N LEU A 271 5.38 2.14 3.66
CA LEU A 271 6.47 1.18 3.77
C LEU A 271 7.82 1.89 3.79
N GLY A 272 8.06 2.82 2.88
CA GLY A 272 9.31 3.55 2.76
C GLY A 272 9.63 4.34 4.04
N VAL A 273 8.64 5.05 4.60
CA VAL A 273 8.81 5.77 5.87
C VAL A 273 9.08 4.81 7.04
N THR A 274 8.35 3.68 7.09
CA THR A 274 8.59 2.65 8.10
C THR A 274 10.02 2.10 7.99
N VAL A 275 10.45 1.71 6.80
CA VAL A 275 11.81 1.21 6.55
C VAL A 275 12.85 2.26 6.90
N ALA A 276 12.63 3.53 6.54
CA ALA A 276 13.54 4.60 6.92
C ALA A 276 13.71 4.69 8.44
N ALA A 277 12.64 4.59 9.22
CA ALA A 277 12.72 4.56 10.68
C ALA A 277 13.52 3.35 11.19
N LEU A 278 13.19 2.16 10.70
CA LEU A 278 13.79 0.89 11.12
C LEU A 278 15.28 0.78 10.74
N PHE A 279 15.68 1.35 9.61
CA PHE A 279 17.06 1.26 9.07
C PHE A 279 17.90 2.54 9.27
N GLY A 280 17.29 3.61 9.79
CA GLY A 280 17.98 4.83 10.21
C GLY A 280 18.19 5.89 9.17
N HIS A 281 17.34 5.91 8.15
CA HIS A 281 17.28 6.98 7.16
C HIS A 281 16.32 8.08 7.60
N ARG A 282 16.58 9.32 7.15
CA ARG A 282 15.68 10.48 7.35
C ARG A 282 14.98 10.94 6.07
N ARG A 283 15.32 10.36 4.93
CA ARG A 283 14.79 10.76 3.63
C ARG A 283 14.43 9.53 2.81
N VAL A 284 13.20 9.51 2.30
CA VAL A 284 12.65 8.50 1.41
C VAL A 284 12.38 9.14 0.06
N ILE A 285 13.04 8.63 -0.98
CA ILE A 285 12.92 9.15 -2.33
C ILE A 285 12.15 8.15 -3.20
N VAL A 286 11.08 8.64 -3.84
CA VAL A 286 10.37 7.93 -4.92
C VAL A 286 10.59 8.58 -6.28
N SER A 287 10.25 7.85 -7.33
CA SER A 287 10.45 8.26 -8.73
C SER A 287 9.13 8.57 -9.44
N ASN A 288 8.15 9.15 -8.75
CA ASN A 288 6.90 9.63 -9.35
C ASN A 288 7.16 10.91 -10.17
N GLU A 289 6.50 11.02 -11.31
CA GLU A 289 6.74 12.08 -12.28
C GLU A 289 5.47 12.87 -12.59
N ARG A 290 5.61 13.97 -13.33
CA ARG A 290 4.52 14.96 -13.51
C ARG A 290 3.33 14.44 -14.33
N SER A 291 3.55 13.52 -15.24
CA SER A 291 2.49 12.94 -16.08
C SER A 291 1.57 12.01 -15.26
N ALA A 292 2.00 11.59 -14.06
CA ALA A 292 1.16 10.85 -13.13
C ALA A 292 0.02 11.70 -12.52
N GLU A 293 0.03 13.03 -12.73
CA GLU A 293 -1.11 13.91 -12.39
C GLU A 293 -2.30 13.74 -13.33
N GLU A 294 -2.09 13.21 -14.54
CA GLU A 294 -3.12 13.18 -15.57
C GLU A 294 -4.23 12.17 -15.24
N ALA A 295 -5.47 12.67 -15.23
CA ALA A 295 -6.64 11.85 -15.11
C ALA A 295 -6.76 10.89 -16.29
N THR A 296 -7.29 9.70 -16.01
CA THR A 296 -7.32 8.59 -16.97
C THR A 296 -8.69 8.38 -17.58
N VAL A 297 -9.74 8.65 -16.80
CA VAL A 297 -11.13 8.48 -17.23
C VAL A 297 -12.04 9.40 -16.44
N GLU A 298 -13.15 9.83 -17.05
CA GLU A 298 -14.23 10.49 -16.33
C GLU A 298 -15.27 9.45 -15.89
N TYR A 299 -15.66 9.48 -14.61
CA TYR A 299 -16.67 8.58 -14.06
C TYR A 299 -17.55 9.34 -13.07
N LEU A 300 -18.87 9.32 -13.30
CA LEU A 300 -19.87 10.03 -12.48
C LEU A 300 -19.52 11.51 -12.25
N GLY A 301 -19.08 12.19 -13.31
CA GLY A 301 -18.70 13.60 -13.29
C GLY A 301 -17.39 13.92 -12.56
N ALA A 302 -16.62 12.91 -12.12
CA ALA A 302 -15.31 13.10 -11.53
C ALA A 302 -14.20 12.55 -12.44
N GLN A 303 -13.06 13.23 -12.42
CA GLN A 303 -11.84 12.79 -13.08
C GLN A 303 -11.15 11.71 -12.23
N ILE A 304 -11.12 10.48 -12.72
CA ILE A 304 -10.48 9.35 -12.06
C ILE A 304 -9.04 9.23 -12.54
N ASN A 305 -8.10 9.38 -11.61
CA ASN A 305 -6.69 9.11 -11.84
C ASN A 305 -6.32 7.73 -11.29
N HIS A 306 -6.04 6.77 -12.18
CA HIS A 306 -5.61 5.42 -11.79
C HIS A 306 -4.28 5.39 -11.02
N GLN A 307 -3.56 6.52 -11.01
CA GLN A 307 -2.30 6.72 -10.30
C GLN A 307 -2.40 7.84 -9.26
N TYR A 308 -3.59 8.10 -8.68
CA TYR A 308 -3.76 9.14 -7.65
C TYR A 308 -2.65 9.10 -6.58
N SER A 309 -2.28 7.91 -6.08
CA SER A 309 -1.21 7.77 -5.07
C SER A 309 0.22 8.09 -5.56
N LYS A 310 0.36 8.63 -6.78
CA LYS A 310 1.60 9.18 -7.34
C LYS A 310 1.53 10.69 -7.58
N THR A 311 0.38 11.33 -7.37
CA THR A 311 0.19 12.77 -7.58
C THR A 311 0.96 13.59 -6.55
N PHE A 312 1.12 14.88 -6.84
CA PHE A 312 1.69 15.85 -5.92
C PHE A 312 0.72 16.11 -4.78
N GLU A 313 -0.59 16.11 -5.06
CA GLU A 313 -1.63 16.21 -4.04
C GLU A 313 -1.49 15.10 -2.98
N PHE A 314 -1.39 13.84 -3.42
CA PHE A 314 -1.14 12.72 -2.51
C PHE A 314 0.18 12.89 -1.76
N GLU A 315 1.26 13.26 -2.47
CA GLU A 315 2.58 13.46 -1.83
C GLU A 315 2.51 14.52 -0.72
N THR A 316 1.91 15.68 -0.98
CA THR A 316 1.74 16.76 0.02
C THR A 316 0.88 16.30 1.19
N SER A 317 -0.28 15.68 0.91
CA SER A 317 -1.20 15.18 1.94
C SER A 317 -0.55 14.10 2.81
N PHE A 318 0.16 13.15 2.21
CA PHE A 318 0.89 12.11 2.91
C PHE A 318 2.06 12.66 3.74
N ARG A 319 2.80 13.65 3.23
CA ARG A 319 3.88 14.30 4.01
C ARG A 319 3.34 14.97 5.27
N GLN A 320 2.21 15.67 5.16
CA GLN A 320 1.55 16.26 6.32
C GLN A 320 1.11 15.19 7.32
N TYR A 321 0.38 14.17 6.86
CA TYR A 321 -0.06 13.06 7.70
C TYR A 321 1.12 12.34 8.37
N SER A 322 2.21 12.12 7.61
CA SER A 322 3.40 11.43 8.09
C SER A 322 4.08 12.23 9.19
N LYS A 323 4.23 13.54 8.98
CA LYS A 323 4.84 14.45 9.94
C LYS A 323 4.08 14.50 11.26
N GLU A 324 2.75 14.46 11.19
CA GLU A 324 1.88 14.60 12.35
C GLU A 324 1.64 13.28 13.09
N PHE A 325 1.44 12.19 12.35
CA PHE A 325 0.89 10.95 12.89
C PHE A 325 1.75 9.70 12.70
N LEU A 326 2.85 9.77 11.93
CA LEU A 326 3.68 8.61 11.60
C LEU A 326 5.13 8.76 12.07
N ALA A 327 5.90 9.64 11.43
CA ALA A 327 7.34 9.82 11.61
C ALA A 327 7.75 11.29 11.33
N PRO A 328 7.73 12.18 12.34
CA PRO A 328 8.03 13.61 12.16
C PRO A 328 9.44 13.91 11.63
N GLU A 329 10.40 13.01 11.86
CA GLU A 329 11.81 13.17 11.49
C GLU A 329 12.15 12.61 10.10
N ILE A 330 11.17 12.06 9.37
CA ILE A 330 11.39 11.39 8.08
C ILE A 330 10.65 12.12 6.98
N GLU A 331 11.42 12.63 6.02
CA GLU A 331 10.90 13.26 4.81
C GLU A 331 10.64 12.23 3.72
N TYR A 332 9.46 12.28 3.10
CA TYR A 332 9.10 11.52 1.91
C TYR A 332 8.86 12.48 0.76
N PHE A 333 9.49 12.26 -0.38
CA PHE A 333 9.27 13.11 -1.56
C PHE A 333 9.63 12.40 -2.86
N SER A 334 9.15 12.95 -3.98
CA SER A 334 9.57 12.47 -5.29
C SER A 334 10.60 13.36 -5.98
N LEU A 335 11.72 12.76 -6.39
CA LEU A 335 12.80 13.49 -7.09
C LEU A 335 12.41 13.88 -8.53
N LEU A 336 11.54 13.11 -9.18
CA LEU A 336 11.19 13.29 -10.59
C LEU A 336 9.96 14.15 -10.82
N ARG A 337 9.36 14.70 -9.76
CA ARG A 337 8.17 15.57 -9.82
C ARG A 337 8.26 16.69 -10.89
N PRO A 338 9.41 17.35 -11.12
CA PRO A 338 9.51 18.41 -12.12
C PRO A 338 9.57 17.92 -13.58
N LEU A 339 9.65 16.61 -13.80
CA LEU A 339 9.89 16.02 -15.12
C LEU A 339 8.64 15.36 -15.66
N TYR A 340 8.41 15.54 -16.95
CA TYR A 340 7.47 14.73 -17.73
C TYR A 340 8.13 13.44 -18.19
N GLU A 341 7.29 12.46 -18.52
CA GLU A 341 7.67 11.13 -18.96
C GLU A 341 8.65 11.15 -20.17
N LEU A 342 8.48 12.06 -21.13
CA LEU A 342 9.40 12.24 -22.26
C LEU A 342 10.80 12.77 -21.84
N GLN A 343 10.85 13.64 -20.83
CA GLN A 343 12.13 14.14 -20.31
C GLN A 343 12.87 13.04 -19.54
N ILE A 344 12.13 12.17 -18.85
CA ILE A 344 12.67 10.98 -18.19
C ILE A 344 13.21 10.01 -19.24
N ALA A 345 12.46 9.73 -20.31
CA ALA A 345 12.94 8.90 -21.41
C ALA A 345 14.25 9.44 -22.03
N ARG A 346 14.32 10.75 -22.29
CA ARG A 346 15.54 11.42 -22.79
C ARG A 346 16.73 11.29 -21.83
N ARG A 347 16.50 11.38 -20.52
CA ARG A 347 17.55 11.21 -19.50
C ARG A 347 17.99 9.75 -19.44
N PHE A 348 17.05 8.83 -19.38
CA PHE A 348 17.30 7.39 -19.37
C PHE A 348 18.10 6.93 -20.60
N ALA A 349 17.83 7.50 -21.78
CA ALA A 349 18.55 7.18 -23.02
C ALA A 349 20.07 7.44 -22.96
N LYS A 350 20.55 8.23 -21.97
CA LYS A 350 21.98 8.48 -21.73
C LYS A 350 22.68 7.36 -20.94
N HIS A 351 21.93 6.34 -20.52
CA HIS A 351 22.40 5.26 -19.67
C HIS A 351 22.22 3.88 -20.35
N PRO A 352 22.89 3.64 -21.50
CA PRO A 352 22.72 2.41 -22.28
C PRO A 352 23.07 1.12 -21.53
N GLU A 353 23.90 1.21 -20.49
CA GLU A 353 24.25 0.10 -19.60
C GLU A 353 23.04 -0.49 -18.86
N TYR A 354 21.93 0.25 -18.75
CA TYR A 354 20.68 -0.22 -18.15
C TYR A 354 19.69 -0.82 -19.15
N PHE A 355 19.86 -0.60 -20.46
CA PHE A 355 18.95 -1.07 -21.50
C PHE A 355 18.71 -2.60 -21.48
N PRO A 356 19.73 -3.47 -21.29
CA PRO A 356 19.47 -4.91 -21.21
C PRO A 356 18.79 -5.31 -19.89
N LEU A 357 18.89 -4.48 -18.85
CA LEU A 357 18.50 -4.82 -17.47
C LEU A 357 17.04 -4.45 -17.16
N PHE A 358 16.58 -3.28 -17.61
CA PHE A 358 15.27 -2.78 -17.22
C PHE A 358 14.12 -3.60 -17.80
N ARG A 359 13.05 -3.75 -17.03
CA ARG A 359 11.81 -4.45 -17.41
C ARG A 359 10.61 -3.80 -16.75
N SER A 360 9.68 -3.31 -17.56
CA SER A 360 8.41 -2.72 -17.09
C SER A 360 7.17 -3.35 -17.73
N CYS A 361 7.34 -4.45 -18.48
CA CYS A 361 6.26 -5.16 -19.16
C CYS A 361 5.17 -5.67 -18.19
N ASN A 362 3.92 -5.25 -18.36
CA ASN A 362 2.80 -5.67 -17.50
C ASN A 362 2.58 -7.20 -17.46
N ARG A 363 2.87 -7.90 -18.57
CA ARG A 363 2.62 -9.35 -18.72
C ARG A 363 3.84 -10.22 -18.45
N GLY A 364 5.04 -9.70 -18.72
CA GLY A 364 6.29 -10.45 -18.70
C GLY A 364 7.17 -10.17 -17.49
N MET A 365 6.72 -9.32 -16.56
CA MET A 365 7.50 -8.95 -15.37
C MET A 365 7.93 -10.15 -14.53
N ALA A 366 7.02 -11.12 -14.30
CA ALA A 366 7.32 -12.32 -13.50
C ALA A 366 8.37 -13.24 -14.15
N THR A 367 8.42 -13.27 -15.49
CA THR A 367 9.38 -14.09 -16.26
C THR A 367 10.57 -13.27 -16.76
N ASN A 368 10.67 -12.00 -16.38
CA ASN A 368 11.73 -11.07 -16.80
C ASN A 368 11.81 -10.86 -18.34
N THR A 369 10.67 -10.91 -19.04
CA THR A 369 10.56 -10.81 -20.51
C THR A 369 9.73 -9.62 -20.98
N TRP A 370 9.93 -9.21 -22.24
CA TRP A 370 9.04 -8.29 -22.96
C TRP A 370 8.03 -9.09 -23.78
N CYS A 371 6.73 -8.89 -23.55
CA CYS A 371 5.71 -9.62 -24.31
C CYS A 371 5.48 -9.07 -25.73
N GLY A 372 5.99 -7.88 -26.03
CA GLY A 372 5.80 -7.18 -27.32
C GLY A 372 4.35 -6.79 -27.67
N ARG A 373 3.36 -7.05 -26.80
CA ARG A 373 1.94 -6.95 -27.13
C ARG A 373 1.09 -6.17 -26.11
N CYS A 374 1.69 -5.64 -25.04
CA CYS A 374 0.96 -4.86 -24.04
C CYS A 374 1.19 -3.35 -24.23
N PRO A 375 0.27 -2.49 -23.74
CA PRO A 375 0.41 -1.03 -23.86
C PRO A 375 1.74 -0.51 -23.31
N LYS A 376 2.25 -1.10 -22.22
CA LYS A 376 3.54 -0.69 -21.63
C LYS A 376 4.74 -1.04 -22.51
N CYS A 377 4.70 -2.14 -23.27
CA CYS A 377 5.74 -2.46 -24.25
C CYS A 377 5.74 -1.46 -25.40
N LEU A 378 4.56 -1.17 -25.96
CA LEU A 378 4.40 -0.19 -27.04
C LEU A 378 4.92 1.18 -26.60
N PHE A 379 4.48 1.63 -25.42
CA PHE A 379 4.90 2.89 -24.84
C PHE A 379 6.43 2.99 -24.71
N VAL A 380 7.09 1.98 -24.12
CA VAL A 380 8.56 1.99 -23.95
C VAL A 380 9.28 2.01 -25.30
N TRP A 381 8.79 1.21 -26.27
CA TRP A 381 9.37 1.16 -27.60
C TRP A 381 9.26 2.51 -28.32
N THR A 382 8.10 3.17 -28.25
CA THR A 382 7.89 4.49 -28.88
C THR A 382 8.70 5.58 -28.19
N ALA A 383 8.78 5.57 -26.85
CA ALA A 383 9.49 6.60 -26.10
C ALA A 383 11.02 6.50 -26.20
N LEU A 384 11.55 5.32 -26.52
CA LEU A 384 12.98 5.03 -26.64
C LEU A 384 13.37 4.58 -28.05
N TYR A 385 12.53 4.88 -29.06
CA TYR A 385 12.79 4.49 -30.43
C TYR A 385 14.15 5.06 -30.89
N PRO A 386 15.02 4.24 -31.51
CA PRO A 386 16.37 4.64 -31.92
C PRO A 386 16.43 5.86 -32.84
#